data_AF-A0A2W5A7Q6-F1
#
_entry.id   AF-A0A2W5A7Q6-F1
#
_cell.length_a   1.000
_cell.length_b   1.000
_cell.length_c   1.000
_cell.angle_alpha   90.00
_cell.angle_beta   90.00
_cell.angle_gamma   90.00
#
_symmetry.space_group_name_H-M   'P 1'
#
loop_
_entity.id
_entity.type
_entity.pdbx_description
1 polymer ?
#
loop_
_entity_poly.entity_id
_entity_poly.type
_entity_poly.pdbx_seq_one_letter_code
_entity_poly.pdbx_strand_id
1 'polypeptide(L)'
;MFPVEFEIVVRRNRVRLTNLSSGGTIERSADPSFSSDHSIIADAAVLFDLLSDMTRQADRSWFRWLRLSVKGRFSIIGPTSANDVKALTSVAENIGFSKIEIATGSGT
;
A
#
# COMPACT_ATOMS: atom_id res chain seq x y z
N MET A 1 23.15 -6.80 -2.18
CA MET A 1 21.75 -6.99 -2.62
C MET A 1 20.90 -6.08 -1.75
N PHE A 2 20.42 -4.97 -2.31
CA PHE A 2 19.73 -3.94 -1.52
C PHE A 2 18.25 -4.32 -1.34
N PRO A 3 17.68 -4.16 -0.14
CA PRO A 3 16.24 -4.33 0.05
C PRO A 3 15.51 -3.29 -0.80
N VAL A 4 14.50 -3.73 -1.55
CA VAL A 4 13.62 -2.78 -2.24
C VAL A 4 12.62 -2.26 -1.23
N GLU A 5 12.59 -0.94 -1.10
CA GLU A 5 11.71 -0.25 -0.15
C GLU A 5 10.65 0.51 -0.92
N PHE A 6 9.39 0.30 -0.53
CA PHE A 6 8.25 1.00 -1.10
C PHE A 6 7.59 1.85 -0.04
N GLU A 7 7.19 3.07 -0.40
CA GLU A 7 6.28 3.90 0.36
C GLU A 7 4.90 3.83 -0.30
N ILE A 8 3.91 3.37 0.44
CA ILE A 8 2.52 3.24 0.02
C ILE A 8 1.70 4.23 0.84
N VAL A 9 1.08 5.20 0.19
CA VAL A 9 0.19 6.17 0.83
C VAL A 9 -1.24 5.89 0.42
N VAL A 10 -2.08 5.56 1.38
CA VAL A 10 -3.50 5.29 1.19
C VAL A 10 -4.32 6.50 1.65
N ARG A 11 -5.18 6.99 0.76
CA ARG A 11 -6.15 8.07 0.98
C ARG A 11 -7.53 7.58 0.56
N ARG A 12 -8.57 8.28 1.00
CA ARG A 12 -9.98 7.95 0.80
C ARG A 12 -10.36 7.54 -0.64
N ASN A 13 -9.73 8.11 -1.67
CA ASN A 13 -10.01 7.77 -3.06
C ASN A 13 -8.74 7.59 -3.90
N ARG A 14 -7.57 7.47 -3.27
CA ARG A 14 -6.29 7.42 -3.97
C ARG A 14 -5.28 6.58 -3.23
N VAL A 15 -4.51 5.84 -4.00
CA VAL A 15 -3.36 5.10 -3.52
C VAL A 15 -2.14 5.56 -4.30
N ARG A 16 -1.10 5.96 -3.58
CA ARG A 16 0.20 6.29 -4.14
C ARG A 16 1.19 5.22 -3.73
N LEU A 17 2.00 4.75 -4.66
CA LEU A 17 3.08 3.83 -4.45
C LEU A 17 4.37 4.45 -4.99
N THR A 18 5.34 4.61 -4.13
CA THR A 18 6.67 5.14 -4.45
C THR A 18 7.69 4.05 -4.20
N ASN A 19 8.46 3.68 -5.22
CA ASN A 19 9.66 2.87 -5.05
C ASN A 19 10.78 3.78 -4.57
N LEU A 20 11.18 3.66 -3.30
CA LEU A 20 12.22 4.50 -2.71
C LEU A 20 13.62 4.17 -3.26
N SER A 21 13.80 2.95 -3.78
CA SER A 21 15.07 2.51 -4.36
C SER A 21 15.30 3.09 -5.76
N SER A 22 14.25 3.29 -6.55
CA SER A 22 14.35 3.87 -7.90
C SER A 22 13.87 5.31 -8.00
N GLY A 23 13.14 5.83 -7.00
CA GLY A 23 12.46 7.12 -7.03
C GLY A 23 11.15 7.13 -7.84
N GLY A 24 10.78 6.03 -8.47
CA GLY A 24 9.57 5.94 -9.30
C GLY A 24 8.29 6.04 -8.46
N THR A 25 7.35 6.89 -8.86
CA THR A 25 6.06 7.08 -8.18
C THR A 25 4.91 6.76 -9.12
N ILE A 26 3.94 5.99 -8.63
CA ILE A 26 2.69 5.67 -9.31
C ILE A 26 1.56 6.12 -8.38
N GLU A 27 0.60 6.90 -8.89
CA GLU A 27 -0.61 7.28 -8.17
C GLU A 27 -1.83 6.81 -8.96
N ARG A 28 -2.76 6.15 -8.28
CA ARG A 28 -4.02 5.67 -8.86
C ARG A 28 -5.20 6.10 -8.02
N SER A 29 -6.30 6.40 -8.70
CA SER A 29 -7.58 6.58 -8.03
C SER A 29 -8.14 5.21 -7.67
N ALA A 30 -8.61 5.07 -6.44
CA ALA A 30 -9.32 3.88 -6.00
C ALA A 30 -10.82 4.02 -6.31
N ASP A 31 -11.49 2.89 -6.54
CA ASP A 31 -12.92 2.86 -6.83
C ASP A 31 -13.74 3.49 -5.68
N PRO A 32 -14.92 4.11 -5.91
CA PRO A 32 -15.74 4.64 -4.83
C PRO A 32 -16.07 3.63 -3.72
N SER A 33 -16.15 2.33 -4.05
CA SER A 33 -16.33 1.24 -3.08
C SER A 33 -15.15 1.05 -2.11
N PHE A 34 -13.99 1.64 -2.43
CA PHE A 34 -12.76 1.54 -1.66
C PHE A 34 -12.85 2.17 -0.26
N SER A 35 -13.68 3.21 -0.09
CA SER A 35 -13.83 3.91 1.19
C SER A 35 -15.29 4.11 1.55
N SER A 36 -15.54 4.24 2.84
CA SER A 36 -16.84 4.56 3.42
C SER A 36 -16.72 5.76 4.35
N ASP A 37 -17.84 6.22 4.91
CA ASP A 37 -17.83 7.28 5.94
C ASP A 37 -17.12 6.86 7.24
N HIS A 38 -16.97 5.56 7.47
CA HIS A 38 -16.39 5.01 8.71
C HIS A 38 -15.00 4.38 8.54
N SER A 39 -14.53 4.22 7.30
CA SER A 39 -13.30 3.48 7.00
C SER A 39 -12.71 3.94 5.66
N ILE A 40 -11.40 4.17 5.65
CA ILE A 40 -10.65 4.56 4.44
C ILE A 40 -10.46 3.36 3.51
N ILE A 41 -10.35 2.15 4.07
CA ILE A 41 -10.22 0.88 3.37
C ILE A 41 -11.45 0.03 3.70
N ALA A 42 -12.58 0.35 3.06
CA ALA A 42 -13.83 -0.38 3.22
C ALA A 42 -13.76 -1.75 2.52
N ASP A 43 -13.04 -1.84 1.40
CA ASP A 43 -12.81 -3.09 0.66
C ASP A 43 -11.31 -3.39 0.50
N ALA A 44 -10.84 -4.37 1.27
CA ALA A 44 -9.45 -4.82 1.25
C ALA A 44 -9.08 -5.56 -0.04
N ALA A 45 -10.04 -6.21 -0.72
CA ALA A 45 -9.78 -6.93 -1.97
C ALA A 45 -9.49 -5.95 -3.10
N VAL A 46 -10.26 -4.86 -3.18
CA VAL A 46 -9.99 -3.76 -4.13
C VAL A 46 -8.61 -3.15 -3.90
N LEU A 47 -8.24 -2.94 -2.63
CA LEU A 47 -6.89 -2.45 -2.29
C LEU A 47 -5.79 -3.44 -2.71
N PHE A 48 -6.01 -4.74 -2.51
CA PHE A 48 -5.07 -5.79 -2.90
C PHE A 48 -4.85 -5.82 -4.41
N ASP A 49 -5.92 -5.79 -5.21
CA ASP A 49 -5.84 -5.82 -6.66
C ASP A 49 -5.12 -4.58 -7.19
N LEU A 50 -5.46 -3.41 -6.64
CA LEU A 50 -4.84 -2.14 -7.04
C LEU A 50 -3.34 -2.12 -6.71
N LEU A 51 -2.95 -2.47 -5.48
CA LEU A 51 -1.54 -2.50 -5.10
C LEU A 51 -0.75 -3.59 -5.84
N SER A 52 -1.37 -4.74 -6.13
CA SER A 52 -0.76 -5.80 -6.93
C SER A 52 -0.47 -5.34 -8.35
N ASP A 53 -1.40 -4.59 -8.97
CA ASP A 53 -1.19 -4.00 -10.29
C ASP A 53 -0.11 -2.90 -10.25
N MET A 54 -0.17 -2.00 -9.27
CA MET A 54 0.80 -0.92 -9.11
C MET A 54 2.22 -1.44 -8.83
N THR A 55 2.38 -2.46 -8.00
CA THR A 55 3.69 -3.08 -7.72
C THR A 55 4.27 -3.77 -8.96
N ARG A 56 3.45 -4.46 -9.75
CA ARG A 56 3.86 -5.05 -11.04
C ARG A 56 4.27 -3.99 -12.07
N GLN A 57 3.59 -2.84 -12.09
CA GLN A 57 3.96 -1.70 -12.96
C GLN A 57 5.24 -1.01 -12.49
N ALA A 58 5.39 -0.81 -11.17
CA ALA A 58 6.55 -0.14 -10.59
C ALA A 58 7.83 -0.96 -10.76
N ASP A 59 7.73 -2.29 -10.73
CA ASP A 59 8.86 -3.17 -11.00
C ASP A 59 8.39 -4.48 -11.66
N ARG A 60 8.72 -4.68 -12.94
CA ARG A 60 8.46 -5.97 -13.62
C ARG A 60 9.19 -7.14 -12.96
N SER A 61 10.23 -6.85 -12.19
CA SER A 61 11.00 -7.81 -11.39
C SER A 61 10.42 -8.02 -10.00
N TRP A 62 9.25 -7.44 -9.66
CA TRP A 62 8.59 -7.60 -8.36
C TRP A 62 8.53 -9.06 -7.90
N PHE A 63 8.18 -9.99 -8.79
CA PHE A 63 8.15 -11.43 -8.48
C PHE A 63 9.53 -12.04 -8.14
N ARG A 64 10.61 -11.45 -8.66
CA ARG A 64 11.99 -11.80 -8.30
C ARG A 64 12.34 -11.26 -6.91
N TRP A 65 11.83 -10.08 -6.58
CA TRP A 65 11.99 -9.44 -5.27
C TRP A 65 11.10 -10.02 -4.18
N LEU A 66 9.96 -10.62 -4.50
CA LEU A 66 9.09 -11.36 -3.57
C LEU A 66 9.83 -12.47 -2.79
N ARG A 67 10.91 -13.02 -3.38
CA ARG A 67 11.81 -13.99 -2.72
C ARG A 67 12.88 -13.34 -1.84
N LEU A 68 12.97 -12.02 -1.87
CA LEU A 68 13.95 -11.18 -1.22
C LEU A 68 13.20 -10.29 -0.22
N SER A 69 13.85 -9.80 0.83
CA SER A 69 13.17 -9.01 1.84
C SER A 69 12.67 -7.66 1.29
N VAL A 70 11.43 -7.60 0.80
CA VAL A 70 10.76 -6.37 0.38
C VAL A 70 10.20 -5.69 1.62
N LYS A 71 10.48 -4.40 1.79
CA LYS A 71 9.90 -3.60 2.87
C LYS A 71 8.85 -2.65 2.30
N GLY A 72 7.71 -2.58 2.98
CA GLY A 72 6.64 -1.64 2.68
C GLY A 72 6.45 -0.71 3.87
N ARG A 73 6.60 0.59 3.64
CA ARG A 73 6.12 1.63 4.55
C ARG A 73 4.75 2.06 4.07
N PHE A 74 3.77 1.89 4.92
CA PHE A 74 2.38 2.20 4.63
C PHE A 74 1.94 3.39 5.45
N SER A 75 1.34 4.38 4.81
CA SER A 75 0.85 5.60 5.46
C SER A 75 -0.62 5.77 5.12
N ILE A 76 -1.48 5.78 6.14
CA ILE A 76 -2.90 6.10 5.96
C ILE A 76 -3.07 7.58 6.29
N ILE A 77 -3.62 8.35 5.35
CA ILE A 77 -3.92 9.78 5.53
C ILE A 77 -5.43 9.95 5.64
N GLY A 78 -5.88 10.25 6.85
CA GLY A 78 -7.28 10.52 7.19
C GLY A 78 -7.70 9.86 8.52
N PRO A 79 -9.00 9.94 8.88
CA PRO A 79 -9.52 9.27 10.06
C PRO A 79 -9.34 7.76 9.92
N THR A 80 -8.40 7.21 10.67
CA THR A 80 -7.98 5.81 10.56
C THR A 80 -8.62 4.99 11.68
N SER A 81 -9.29 3.89 11.33
CA SER A 81 -9.80 2.91 12.27
C SER A 81 -8.84 1.73 12.45
N ALA A 82 -8.99 0.97 13.54
CA ALA A 82 -8.24 -0.27 13.74
C ALA A 82 -8.52 -1.31 12.62
N ASN A 83 -9.70 -1.26 12.01
CA ASN A 83 -10.06 -2.11 10.89
C ASN A 83 -9.29 -1.74 9.61
N ASP A 84 -9.05 -0.45 9.37
CA ASP A 84 -8.24 0.02 8.24
C ASP A 84 -6.80 -0.48 8.36
N VAL A 85 -6.21 -0.38 9.55
CA VAL A 85 -4.86 -0.88 9.82
C VAL A 85 -4.81 -2.39 9.60
N LYS A 86 -5.79 -3.14 10.12
CA LYS A 86 -5.86 -4.60 9.94
C LYS A 86 -6.01 -5.00 8.47
N ALA A 87 -6.88 -4.31 7.72
CA ALA A 87 -7.06 -4.53 6.30
C ALA A 87 -5.75 -4.27 5.53
N LEU A 88 -5.07 -3.17 5.84
CA LEU A 88 -3.81 -2.80 5.20
C LEU A 88 -2.69 -3.80 5.48
N THR A 89 -2.53 -4.23 6.75
CA THR A 89 -1.57 -5.26 7.12
C THR A 89 -1.84 -6.55 6.35
N SER A 90 -3.10 -7.02 6.33
CA SER A 90 -3.47 -8.25 5.63
C SER A 90 -3.19 -8.17 4.13
N VAL A 91 -3.49 -7.03 3.50
CA VAL A 91 -3.18 -6.81 2.08
C VAL A 91 -1.67 -6.81 1.84
N ALA A 92 -0.92 -6.12 2.69
CA ALA A 92 0.54 -6.05 2.57
C ALA A 92 1.21 -7.43 2.73
N GLU A 93 0.75 -8.24 3.68
CA GLU A 93 1.21 -9.62 3.86
C GLU A 93 0.86 -10.48 2.63
N ASN A 94 -0.36 -10.37 2.11
CA ASN A 94 -0.79 -11.12 0.92
C ASN A 94 -0.02 -10.74 -0.34
N ILE A 95 0.41 -9.48 -0.47
CA ILE A 95 1.27 -9.01 -1.57
C ILE A 95 2.72 -9.48 -1.40
N GLY A 96 3.11 -9.89 -0.18
CA GLY A 96 4.42 -10.45 0.15
C GLY A 96 5.43 -9.44 0.68
N PHE A 97 4.97 -8.35 1.30
CA PHE A 97 5.86 -7.46 2.04
C PHE A 97 6.36 -8.14 3.32
N SER A 98 7.68 -8.21 3.48
CA SER A 98 8.33 -8.90 4.62
C SER A 98 8.47 -8.04 5.88
N LYS A 99 8.43 -6.71 5.72
CA LYS A 99 8.39 -5.74 6.81
C LYS A 99 7.36 -4.68 6.47
N ILE A 100 6.43 -4.47 7.40
CA ILE A 100 5.29 -3.57 7.23
C ILE A 100 5.39 -2.55 8.37
N GLU A 101 5.65 -1.30 8.02
CA GLU A 101 5.58 -0.18 8.97
C GLU A 101 4.33 0.62 8.63
N ILE A 102 3.37 0.74 9.55
CA ILE A 102 2.14 1.52 9.33
C ILE A 102 2.22 2.82 10.11
N ALA A 103 2.26 3.94 9.40
CA ALA A 103 2.13 5.27 9.95
C ALA A 103 0.67 5.74 9.81
N THR A 104 0.04 6.08 10.92
CA THR A 104 -1.25 6.74 10.94
C THR A 104 -1.03 8.24 11.07
N GLY A 105 -1.22 8.97 9.98
CA GLY A 105 -1.09 10.42 9.98
C GLY A 105 -2.37 11.06 10.47
N SER A 106 -2.41 11.51 11.72
CA SER A 106 -3.36 12.54 12.15
C SER A 106 -2.98 13.83 11.43
N GLY A 107 -3.70 14.17 10.37
CA GLY A 107 -3.49 15.44 9.68
C GLY A 107 -3.66 16.59 10.66
N THR A 108 -2.61 17.39 10.82
CA THR A 108 -2.70 18.81 11.18
C THR A 108 -2.65 19.63 9.91
#